data_AF-W4FQJ3-F1
#
_entry.id   AF-W4FQJ3-F1
#
_cell.length_a   1.000
_cell.length_b   1.000
_cell.length_c   1.000
_cell.angle_alpha   90.00
_cell.angle_beta   90.00
_cell.angle_gamma   90.00
#
_symmetry.space_group_name_H-M   'P 1'
#
loop_
_entity.id
_entity.type
_entity.pdbx_description
1 polymer ?
#
loop_
_entity_poly.entity_id
_entity_poly.type
_entity_poly.pdbx_seq_one_letter_code
_entity_poly.pdbx_strand_id
1 'polypeptide(L)'
;MATSDTVAHPFLSVLLNANLFRAIQAYQRGMFGDLVPRFCEWQKIRASAIPSGLRFLQYTLPPRYTSVPTLEVGGLQVFAGITFFLNAFVPDMRFPLHSAVVEGSLSVVQRWIACCGASWMTVDAMFVAIRYGHLHILRWLVQTYPQLLLPSTPTWQRATTLAASNDQLHVLRFLEEMSSGKTSRGGRARRHKLGHHRQNRRAVALLPF
;
A
#
# COMPACT_ATOMS: atom_id res chain seq x y z
N MET A 1 -30.55 7.90 -48.60
CA MET A 1 -30.53 8.89 -47.51
C MET A 1 -31.08 8.24 -46.26
N ALA A 2 -30.21 7.83 -45.34
CA ALA A 2 -30.51 7.57 -43.94
C ALA A 2 -29.16 7.43 -43.22
N THR A 3 -28.57 8.55 -42.81
CA THR A 3 -27.47 8.56 -41.86
C THR A 3 -28.06 8.21 -40.51
N SER A 4 -27.89 6.96 -40.08
CA SER A 4 -28.20 6.56 -38.71
C SER A 4 -27.21 7.27 -37.79
N ASP A 5 -27.62 8.42 -37.27
CA ASP A 5 -26.92 9.13 -36.21
C ASP A 5 -26.79 8.18 -35.02
N THR A 6 -25.57 7.65 -34.88
CA THR A 6 -25.13 6.97 -33.68
C THR A 6 -25.43 7.89 -32.50
N VAL A 7 -26.35 7.48 -31.63
CA VAL A 7 -26.60 8.15 -30.35
C VAL A 7 -25.30 8.04 -29.56
N ALA A 8 -24.40 8.99 -29.77
CA ALA A 8 -23.13 9.07 -29.07
C ALA A 8 -23.47 9.26 -27.60
N HIS A 9 -23.35 8.18 -26.83
CA HIS A 9 -23.64 8.20 -25.40
C HIS A 9 -22.93 9.42 -24.80
N PRO A 10 -23.63 10.31 -24.08
CA PRO A 10 -23.05 11.58 -23.62
C PRO A 10 -21.78 11.37 -22.77
N PHE A 11 -21.64 10.21 -22.13
CA PHE A 11 -20.43 9.82 -21.42
C PHE A 11 -19.24 9.54 -22.35
N LEU A 12 -19.48 8.91 -23.50
CA LEU A 12 -18.43 8.67 -24.50
C LEU A 12 -17.97 9.96 -25.14
N SER A 13 -18.88 10.90 -25.47
CA SER A 13 -18.48 12.19 -26.03
C SER A 13 -17.65 13.02 -25.04
N VAL A 14 -17.92 12.94 -23.73
CA VAL A 14 -17.11 13.54 -22.67
C VAL A 14 -15.74 12.86 -22.55
N LEU A 15 -15.68 11.53 -22.57
CA LEU A 15 -14.43 10.77 -22.43
C LEU A 15 -13.52 10.85 -23.66
N LEU A 16 -14.11 10.96 -24.86
CA LEU A 16 -13.38 11.09 -26.12
C LEU A 16 -12.91 12.53 -26.39
N ASN A 17 -13.47 13.52 -25.67
CA ASN A 17 -13.00 14.90 -25.73
C ASN A 17 -11.71 15.07 -24.91
N ALA A 18 -10.59 15.31 -25.58
CA ALA A 18 -9.27 15.38 -24.95
C ALA A 18 -9.15 16.44 -23.83
N ASN A 19 -9.86 17.56 -23.93
CA ASN A 19 -9.80 18.62 -22.93
C ASN A 19 -10.57 18.24 -21.67
N LEU A 20 -11.78 17.70 -21.84
CA LEU A 20 -12.59 17.20 -20.72
C LEU A 20 -11.92 16.01 -20.04
N PHE A 21 -11.37 15.09 -20.82
CA PHE A 21 -10.63 13.95 -20.29
C PHE A 21 -9.42 14.36 -19.45
N ARG A 22 -8.60 15.30 -19.95
CA ARG A 22 -7.46 15.85 -19.17
C ARG A 22 -7.91 16.56 -17.90
N ALA A 23 -9.00 17.32 -17.97
CA ALA A 23 -9.57 17.98 -16.79
C ALA A 23 -10.02 16.95 -15.76
N ILE A 24 -10.75 15.92 -16.18
CA ILE A 24 -11.23 14.83 -15.31
C ILE A 24 -10.06 14.07 -14.67
N GLN A 25 -9.04 13.72 -15.47
CA GLN A 25 -7.85 13.02 -14.98
C GLN A 25 -7.08 13.82 -13.94
N ALA A 26 -7.08 15.16 -14.01
CA ALA A 26 -6.42 16.00 -13.02
C ALA A 26 -7.03 15.87 -11.61
N TYR A 27 -8.30 15.47 -11.52
CA TYR A 27 -9.01 15.25 -10.26
C TYR A 27 -9.04 13.78 -9.83
N GLN A 28 -8.61 12.85 -10.68
CA GLN A 28 -8.60 11.42 -10.38
C GLN A 28 -7.18 10.94 -10.10
N ARG A 29 -6.97 10.25 -8.97
CA ARG A 29 -5.75 9.46 -8.78
C ARG A 29 -5.85 8.20 -9.64
N GLY A 30 -5.24 8.24 -10.82
CA GLY A 30 -5.15 7.07 -11.69
C GLY A 30 -4.29 5.96 -11.08
N MET A 31 -4.51 4.72 -11.52
CA MET A 31 -3.61 3.59 -11.23
C MET A 31 -2.50 3.55 -12.29
N PHE A 32 -1.24 3.37 -11.87
CA PHE A 32 -0.16 3.20 -12.84
C PHE A 32 -0.37 1.91 -13.67
N GLY A 33 -0.09 1.98 -14.97
CA GLY A 33 -0.32 0.86 -15.89
C GLY A 33 0.44 -0.42 -15.52
N ASP A 34 1.63 -0.30 -14.92
CA ASP A 34 2.43 -1.42 -14.44
C ASP A 34 1.84 -2.12 -13.20
N LEU A 35 0.92 -1.46 -12.48
CA LEU A 35 0.20 -2.05 -11.35
C LEU A 35 -1.05 -2.81 -11.78
N VAL A 36 -1.56 -2.58 -13.00
CA VAL A 36 -2.77 -3.25 -13.52
C VAL A 36 -2.67 -4.78 -13.43
N PRO A 37 -1.57 -5.44 -13.86
CA PRO A 37 -1.48 -6.90 -13.76
C PRO A 37 -1.56 -7.40 -12.31
N ARG A 38 -0.90 -6.70 -11.38
CA ARG A 38 -0.93 -7.01 -9.94
C ARG A 38 -2.33 -6.85 -9.35
N PHE A 39 -3.08 -5.84 -9.81
CA PHE A 39 -4.45 -5.63 -9.39
C PHE A 39 -5.41 -6.71 -9.92
N CYS A 40 -5.32 -7.05 -11.21
CA CYS A 40 -6.13 -8.12 -11.80
C CYS A 40 -5.87 -9.45 -11.12
N GLU A 41 -4.63 -9.70 -10.72
CA GLU A 41 -4.30 -10.89 -9.97
C GLU A 41 -4.87 -10.90 -8.55
N TRP A 42 -4.80 -9.78 -7.84
CA TRP A 42 -5.51 -9.64 -6.57
C TRP A 42 -7.00 -9.94 -6.72
N GLN A 43 -7.64 -9.47 -7.79
CA GLN A 43 -9.05 -9.80 -8.05
C GLN A 43 -9.29 -11.31 -8.19
N LYS A 44 -8.36 -12.04 -8.83
CA LYS A 44 -8.41 -13.51 -8.93
C LYS A 44 -8.23 -14.17 -7.57
N ILE A 45 -7.22 -13.75 -6.79
CA ILE A 45 -6.95 -14.26 -5.44
C ILE A 45 -8.16 -14.07 -4.53
N ARG A 46 -8.76 -12.88 -4.58
CA ARG A 46 -9.97 -12.52 -3.82
C ARG A 46 -11.16 -13.40 -4.22
N ALA A 47 -11.34 -13.67 -5.51
CA ALA A 47 -12.42 -14.52 -5.99
C ALA A 47 -12.20 -16.00 -5.63
N SER A 48 -10.95 -16.46 -5.57
CA SER A 48 -10.58 -17.81 -5.16
C SER A 48 -10.37 -17.94 -3.64
N ALA A 49 -10.73 -16.93 -2.85
CA ALA A 49 -10.48 -16.96 -1.41
C ALA A 49 -11.46 -17.93 -0.76
N ILE A 50 -10.93 -19.02 -0.20
CA ILE A 50 -11.74 -20.09 0.40
C ILE A 50 -11.81 -19.81 1.90
N PRO A 51 -13.01 -19.77 2.51
CA PRO A 51 -13.13 -19.88 3.95
C PRO A 51 -12.61 -21.26 4.36
N SER A 52 -11.47 -21.32 5.06
CA SER A 52 -10.95 -22.59 5.58
C SER A 52 -11.94 -23.23 6.54
N GLY A 53 -11.78 -24.53 6.86
CA GLY A 53 -12.62 -25.21 7.85
C GLY A 53 -12.64 -24.54 9.24
N LEU A 54 -11.65 -23.68 9.53
CA LEU A 54 -11.55 -22.85 10.73
C LEU A 54 -12.10 -21.42 10.54
N ARG A 55 -12.81 -21.14 9.43
CA ARG A 55 -13.32 -19.83 8.99
C ARG A 55 -12.27 -18.75 8.70
N PHE A 56 -10.98 -19.08 8.74
CA PHE A 56 -9.93 -18.14 8.34
C PHE A 56 -9.81 -18.07 6.81
N LEU A 57 -9.55 -16.87 6.31
CA LEU A 57 -9.40 -16.55 4.90
C LEU A 57 -8.04 -17.05 4.40
N GLN A 58 -8.10 -17.97 3.44
CA GLN A 58 -6.92 -18.54 2.81
C GLN A 58 -6.79 -18.02 1.37
N TYR A 59 -5.59 -17.58 1.03
CA TYR A 59 -5.25 -17.11 -0.30
C TYR A 59 -4.33 -18.10 -0.99
N THR A 60 -4.60 -18.34 -2.28
CA THR A 60 -3.70 -19.06 -3.16
C THR A 60 -2.83 -18.04 -3.89
N LEU A 61 -1.57 -17.93 -3.48
CA LEU A 61 -0.61 -17.04 -4.09
C LEU A 61 -0.12 -17.60 -5.44
N PRO A 62 0.22 -16.74 -6.41
CA PRO A 62 0.87 -17.17 -7.64
C PRO A 62 2.29 -17.69 -7.41
N PRO A 63 2.83 -18.46 -8.38
CA PRO A 63 4.17 -19.06 -8.29
C PRO A 63 5.32 -18.07 -8.07
N ARG A 64 5.14 -16.77 -8.36
CA ARG A 64 6.19 -15.78 -8.11
C ARG A 64 6.57 -15.64 -6.64
N TYR A 65 5.68 -16.02 -5.72
CA TYR A 65 5.95 -15.92 -4.29
C TYR A 65 6.78 -17.10 -3.76
N THR A 66 7.05 -18.11 -4.59
CA THR A 66 7.93 -19.24 -4.23
C THR A 66 9.35 -18.78 -3.90
N SER A 67 9.81 -17.66 -4.45
CA SER A 67 11.14 -17.12 -4.15
C SER A 67 11.24 -16.40 -2.81
N VAL A 68 10.15 -16.27 -2.05
CA VAL A 68 10.16 -15.61 -0.74
C VAL A 68 10.45 -16.66 0.34
N PRO A 69 11.65 -16.67 0.95
CA PRO A 69 12.12 -17.78 1.79
C PRO A 69 11.20 -18.10 2.97
N THR A 70 10.56 -17.09 3.53
CA THR A 70 9.68 -17.23 4.71
C THR A 70 8.32 -17.86 4.38
N LEU A 71 7.96 -18.00 3.11
CA LEU A 71 6.71 -18.65 2.66
C LEU A 71 6.89 -20.14 2.34
N GLU A 72 8.13 -20.64 2.32
CA GLU A 72 8.48 -21.99 1.85
C GLU A 72 7.89 -23.12 2.72
N VAL A 73 7.59 -22.85 3.99
CA VAL A 73 7.15 -23.88 4.95
C VAL A 73 5.68 -24.31 4.74
N GLY A 74 4.86 -23.53 4.03
CA GLY A 74 3.42 -23.78 3.84
C GLY A 74 2.94 -23.89 2.39
N GLY A 75 3.84 -23.77 1.42
CA GLY A 75 3.50 -23.69 -0.01
C GLY A 75 2.83 -22.36 -0.39
N LEU A 76 2.15 -22.34 -1.54
CA LEU A 76 1.50 -21.13 -2.08
C LEU A 76 0.16 -20.79 -1.39
N GLN A 77 -0.28 -21.61 -0.45
CA GLN A 77 -1.50 -21.42 0.31
C GLN A 77 -1.20 -20.75 1.64
N VAL A 78 -1.67 -19.52 1.81
CA VAL A 78 -1.32 -18.69 2.96
C VAL A 78 -2.55 -18.10 3.64
N PHE A 79 -2.46 -17.89 4.95
CA PHE A 79 -3.51 -17.23 5.71
C PHE A 79 -3.33 -15.72 5.67
N ALA A 80 -4.40 -14.99 5.28
CA ALA A 80 -4.38 -13.55 5.12
C ALA A 80 -3.85 -12.81 6.37
N GLY A 81 -4.34 -13.19 7.55
CA GLY A 81 -4.01 -12.52 8.81
C GLY A 81 -2.61 -12.80 9.34
N ILE A 82 -2.07 -13.99 9.10
CA ILE A 82 -0.75 -14.39 9.63
C ILE A 82 0.36 -13.82 8.74
N THR A 83 0.20 -14.00 7.43
CA THR A 83 1.21 -13.69 6.43
C THR A 83 1.27 -12.18 6.13
N PHE A 84 0.11 -11.55 5.93
CA PHE A 84 0.03 -10.16 5.50
C PHE A 84 -0.40 -9.19 6.61
N PHE A 85 -0.71 -9.66 7.83
CA PHE A 85 -1.30 -8.83 8.89
C PHE A 85 -2.60 -8.12 8.46
N LEU A 86 -3.39 -8.76 7.59
CA LEU A 86 -4.68 -8.26 7.11
C LEU A 86 -5.84 -8.90 7.88
N ASN A 87 -7.07 -8.49 7.56
CA ASN A 87 -8.25 -9.12 8.13
C ASN A 87 -8.28 -10.62 7.81
N ALA A 88 -8.45 -11.44 8.85
CA ALA A 88 -8.42 -12.89 8.73
C ALA A 88 -9.73 -13.50 8.20
N PHE A 89 -10.77 -12.71 8.00
CA PHE A 89 -12.12 -13.19 7.62
C PHE A 89 -12.63 -12.54 6.33
N VAL A 90 -12.29 -11.27 6.09
CA VAL A 90 -12.78 -10.49 4.95
C VAL A 90 -11.62 -10.09 4.04
N PRO A 91 -11.76 -10.24 2.71
CA PRO A 91 -10.73 -9.77 1.78
C PRO A 91 -10.49 -8.26 1.89
N ASP A 92 -9.23 -7.89 2.11
CA ASP A 92 -8.83 -6.50 2.35
C ASP A 92 -8.25 -5.87 1.08
N MET A 93 -8.71 -4.68 0.73
CA MET A 93 -8.23 -3.93 -0.43
C MET A 93 -6.74 -3.55 -0.31
N ARG A 94 -6.15 -3.57 0.89
CA ARG A 94 -4.73 -3.30 1.13
C ARG A 94 -3.80 -4.46 0.73
N PHE A 95 -4.35 -5.62 0.36
CA PHE A 95 -3.55 -6.79 -0.04
C PHE A 95 -2.48 -6.50 -1.09
N PRO A 96 -2.76 -5.79 -2.22
CA PRO A 96 -1.74 -5.52 -3.23
C PRO A 96 -0.52 -4.77 -2.67
N LEU A 97 -0.75 -3.82 -1.76
CA LEU A 97 0.33 -3.09 -1.09
C LEU A 97 1.16 -4.01 -0.20
N HIS A 98 0.51 -4.79 0.68
CA HIS A 98 1.19 -5.68 1.61
C HIS A 98 1.96 -6.77 0.87
N SER A 99 1.39 -7.27 -0.23
CA SER A 99 2.04 -8.27 -1.08
C SER A 99 3.33 -7.73 -1.72
N ALA A 100 3.36 -6.46 -2.13
CA ALA A 100 4.57 -5.81 -2.62
C ALA A 100 5.62 -5.61 -1.51
N VAL A 101 5.18 -5.40 -0.25
CA VAL A 101 6.09 -5.35 0.90
C VAL A 101 6.69 -6.73 1.17
N VAL A 102 5.90 -7.81 1.10
CA VAL A 102 6.40 -9.20 1.24
C VAL A 102 7.46 -9.51 0.20
N GLU A 103 7.25 -9.09 -1.05
CA GLU A 103 8.23 -9.25 -2.13
C GLU A 103 9.51 -8.41 -1.94
N GLY A 104 9.51 -7.42 -1.05
CA GLY A 104 10.65 -6.51 -0.86
C GLY A 104 10.78 -5.43 -1.95
N SER A 105 9.75 -5.24 -2.78
CA SER A 105 9.80 -4.31 -3.91
C SER A 105 9.41 -2.88 -3.50
N LEU A 106 10.39 -2.09 -3.07
CA LEU A 106 10.18 -0.69 -2.65
C LEU A 106 9.55 0.16 -3.77
N SER A 107 9.95 -0.04 -5.03
CA SER A 107 9.42 0.72 -6.16
C SER A 107 7.92 0.51 -6.36
N VAL A 108 7.44 -0.73 -6.18
CA VAL A 108 6.01 -1.06 -6.30
C VAL A 108 5.24 -0.51 -5.11
N VAL A 109 5.80 -0.59 -3.90
CA VAL A 109 5.20 0.00 -2.68
C VAL A 109 4.99 1.51 -2.84
N GLN A 110 6.00 2.23 -3.33
CA GLN A 110 5.91 3.68 -3.57
C GLN A 110 4.81 4.03 -4.58
N ARG A 111 4.70 3.25 -5.67
CA ARG A 111 3.66 3.45 -6.68
C ARG A 111 2.26 3.21 -6.14
N TRP A 112 2.05 2.14 -5.36
CA TRP A 112 0.75 1.88 -4.72
C TRP A 112 0.31 3.02 -3.81
N ILE A 113 1.23 3.54 -3.00
CA ILE A 113 0.95 4.65 -2.08
C ILE A 113 0.63 5.94 -2.85
N ALA A 114 1.32 6.20 -3.96
CA ALA A 114 1.02 7.36 -4.80
C ALA A 114 -0.38 7.30 -5.44
N CYS A 115 -0.85 6.11 -5.84
CA CYS A 115 -2.20 5.93 -6.40
C CYS A 115 -3.30 5.95 -5.32
N CYS A 116 -3.16 5.11 -4.30
CA CYS A 116 -4.22 4.86 -3.32
C CYS A 116 -4.22 5.88 -2.17
N GLY A 117 -3.11 6.61 -2.00
CA GLY A 117 -2.92 7.59 -0.95
C GLY A 117 -2.45 6.99 0.37
N ALA A 118 -2.24 7.87 1.35
CA ALA A 118 -1.74 7.51 2.69
C ALA A 118 -2.73 6.67 3.52
N SER A 119 -4.00 6.57 3.14
CA SER A 119 -5.01 5.78 3.86
C SER A 119 -4.75 4.28 3.82
N TRP A 120 -4.03 3.79 2.80
CA TRP A 120 -3.63 2.38 2.71
C TRP A 120 -2.41 2.06 3.57
N MET A 121 -1.70 3.08 4.05
CA MET A 121 -0.52 2.89 4.88
C MET A 121 -0.92 2.77 6.34
N THR A 122 -0.81 1.57 6.89
CA THR A 122 -1.04 1.28 8.32
C THR A 122 0.21 0.69 8.97
N VAL A 123 0.20 0.61 10.30
CA VAL A 123 1.27 -0.06 11.06
C VAL A 123 1.45 -1.51 10.64
N ASP A 124 0.38 -2.16 10.17
CA ASP A 124 0.42 -3.54 9.66
C ASP A 124 1.43 -3.70 8.51
N ALA A 125 1.51 -2.73 7.59
CA ALA A 125 2.47 -2.76 6.49
C ALA A 125 3.92 -2.66 6.99
N MET A 126 4.16 -1.91 8.08
CA MET A 126 5.47 -1.89 8.76
C MET A 126 5.77 -3.23 9.43
N PHE A 127 4.79 -3.88 10.06
CA PHE A 127 4.96 -5.21 10.63
C PHE A 127 5.29 -6.27 9.57
N VAL A 128 4.70 -6.18 8.37
CA VAL A 128 5.12 -7.03 7.24
C VAL A 128 6.59 -6.76 6.92
N ALA A 129 7.00 -5.51 6.72
CA ALA A 129 8.40 -5.19 6.42
C ALA A 129 9.37 -5.69 7.51
N ILE A 130 8.97 -5.61 8.78
CA ILE A 130 9.74 -6.10 9.92
C ILE A 130 9.82 -7.64 9.90
N ARG A 131 8.70 -8.35 9.74
CA ARG A 131 8.65 -9.82 9.74
C ARG A 131 9.57 -10.41 8.68
N TYR A 132 9.57 -9.84 7.48
CA TYR A 132 10.34 -10.33 6.33
C TYR A 132 11.74 -9.70 6.22
N GLY A 133 12.12 -8.82 7.14
CA GLY A 133 13.47 -8.25 7.16
C GLY A 133 13.76 -7.18 6.10
N HIS A 134 12.74 -6.60 5.48
CA HIS A 134 12.89 -5.60 4.41
C HIS A 134 13.25 -4.22 4.96
N LEU A 135 14.48 -4.10 5.48
CA LEU A 135 14.98 -2.90 6.15
C LEU A 135 14.93 -1.64 5.27
N HIS A 136 15.18 -1.76 3.97
CA HIS A 136 15.09 -0.65 3.02
C HIS A 136 13.67 -0.09 2.91
N ILE A 137 12.65 -0.95 2.93
CA ILE A 137 11.24 -0.53 2.97
C ILE A 137 10.93 0.09 4.32
N LEU A 138 11.32 -0.56 5.42
CA LEU A 138 11.05 -0.05 6.77
C LEU A 138 11.66 1.34 6.99
N ARG A 139 12.91 1.56 6.57
CA ARG A 139 13.57 2.88 6.64
C ARG A 139 12.78 3.94 5.89
N TRP A 140 12.34 3.63 4.67
CA TRP A 140 11.54 4.56 3.87
C TRP A 140 10.17 4.85 4.51
N LEU A 141 9.51 3.83 5.06
CA LEU A 141 8.22 3.97 5.74
C LEU A 141 8.32 4.82 7.01
N VAL A 142 9.34 4.61 7.84
CA VAL A 142 9.56 5.41 9.06
C VAL A 142 9.88 6.86 8.74
N GLN A 143 10.63 7.13 7.66
CA GLN A 143 10.91 8.49 7.21
C GLN A 143 9.68 9.20 6.66
N THR A 144 8.81 8.48 5.96
CA THR A 144 7.62 9.05 5.30
C THR A 144 6.43 9.17 6.26
N TYR A 145 6.30 8.22 7.20
CA TYR A 145 5.19 8.11 8.15
C TYR A 145 5.70 7.89 9.58
N PRO A 146 6.46 8.83 10.16
CA PRO A 146 7.06 8.68 11.49
C PRO A 146 6.02 8.46 12.60
N GLN A 147 4.79 8.93 12.40
CA GLN A 147 3.69 8.78 13.36
C GLN A 147 3.23 7.33 13.55
N LEU A 148 3.55 6.42 12.63
CA LEU A 148 3.09 5.03 12.69
C LEU A 148 3.96 4.15 13.58
N LEU A 149 5.22 4.54 13.83
CA LEU A 149 6.16 3.76 14.62
C LEU A 149 7.01 4.68 15.51
N LEU A 150 6.45 5.03 16.66
CA LEU A 150 7.09 5.89 17.65
C LEU A 150 7.70 5.07 18.79
N PRO A 151 8.90 5.42 19.29
CA PRO A 151 9.46 4.81 20.49
C PRO A 151 8.49 4.93 21.68
N SER A 152 8.52 3.94 22.58
CA SER A 152 7.69 3.90 23.80
C SER A 152 6.18 3.69 23.60
N THR A 153 5.76 3.25 22.41
CA THR A 153 4.38 2.84 22.14
C THR A 153 4.22 1.30 22.21
N PRO A 154 2.99 0.77 22.44
CA PRO A 154 2.77 -0.68 22.36
C PRO A 154 3.05 -1.24 20.95
N THR A 155 2.90 -0.41 19.90
CA THR A 155 3.26 -0.79 18.53
C THR A 155 4.77 -0.98 18.39
N TRP A 156 5.58 -0.16 19.06
CA TRP A 156 7.03 -0.34 19.13
C TRP A 156 7.43 -1.65 19.78
N GLN A 157 6.87 -1.96 20.96
CA GLN A 157 7.15 -3.23 21.65
C GLN A 157 6.78 -4.43 20.78
N ARG A 158 5.64 -4.36 20.09
CA ARG A 158 5.23 -5.40 19.14
C ARG A 158 6.18 -5.50 17.96
N ALA A 159 6.67 -4.38 17.40
CA ALA A 159 7.66 -4.36 16.33
C ALA A 159 8.98 -5.03 16.75
N THR A 160 9.50 -4.71 17.94
CA THR A 160 10.75 -5.30 18.44
C THR A 160 10.60 -6.80 18.71
N THR A 161 9.50 -7.24 19.34
CA THR A 161 9.24 -8.66 19.58
C THR A 161 9.03 -9.42 18.28
N LEU A 162 8.42 -8.80 17.27
CA LEU A 162 8.24 -9.39 15.95
C LEU A 162 9.58 -9.56 15.23
N ALA A 163 10.44 -8.54 15.26
CA ALA A 163 11.78 -8.62 14.66
C ALA A 163 12.63 -9.72 15.33
N ALA A 164 12.57 -9.81 16.67
CA ALA A 164 13.28 -10.84 17.43
C ALA A 164 12.79 -12.26 17.14
N SER A 165 11.47 -12.46 17.06
CA SER A 165 10.89 -13.78 16.82
C SER A 165 11.09 -14.30 15.39
N ASN A 166 11.39 -13.43 14.42
CA ASN A 166 11.66 -13.81 13.03
C ASN A 166 13.17 -13.73 12.68
N ASP A 167 14.04 -13.65 13.68
CA ASP A 167 15.51 -13.57 13.55
C ASP A 167 16.00 -12.41 12.64
N GLN A 168 15.30 -11.27 12.70
CA GLN A 168 15.60 -10.11 11.87
C GLN A 168 16.57 -9.16 12.59
N LEU A 169 17.80 -9.63 12.80
CA LEU A 169 18.84 -8.92 13.57
C LEU A 169 19.15 -7.52 13.01
N HIS A 170 19.17 -7.37 11.69
CA HIS A 170 19.39 -6.08 11.02
C HIS A 170 18.27 -5.08 11.25
N VAL A 171 17.02 -5.55 11.38
CA VAL A 171 15.88 -4.70 11.74
C VAL A 171 15.93 -4.32 13.21
N LEU A 172 16.28 -5.25 14.11
CA LEU A 172 16.45 -4.96 15.53
C LEU A 172 17.49 -3.88 15.80
N ARG A 173 18.67 -3.98 15.16
CA ARG A 173 19.72 -2.95 15.27
C ARG A 173 19.20 -1.58 14.83
N PHE A 174 18.46 -1.51 13.72
CA PHE A 174 17.86 -0.27 13.26
C PHE A 174 16.83 0.31 14.26
N LEU A 175 15.99 -0.53 14.86
CA LEU A 175 15.05 -0.09 15.88
C LEU A 175 15.78 0.41 17.14
N GLU A 176 16.84 -0.26 17.58
CA GLU A 176 17.65 0.16 18.72
C GLU A 176 18.35 1.52 18.48
N GLU A 177 18.89 1.72 17.27
CA GLU A 177 19.47 3.01 16.84
C GLU A 177 18.45 4.15 16.91
N MET A 178 17.23 3.88 16.45
CA MET A 178 16.11 4.83 16.49
C MET A 178 15.68 5.16 17.93
N SER A 179 15.64 4.17 18.82
CA SER A 179 15.31 4.37 20.25
C SER A 179 16.42 5.09 21.01
N SER A 180 17.68 4.83 20.68
CA SER A 180 18.84 5.42 21.35
C SER A 180 19.10 6.88 20.96
N GLY A 181 18.31 7.43 20.03
CA GLY A 181 18.53 8.79 19.49
C GLY A 181 19.87 8.96 18.75
N LYS A 182 20.55 7.85 18.44
CA LYS A 182 21.84 7.83 17.73
C LYS A 182 21.67 8.05 16.24
N THR A 183 20.44 8.08 15.73
CA THR A 183 20.15 8.61 14.41
C THR A 183 20.46 10.11 14.43
N SER A 184 21.71 10.40 14.05
CA SER A 184 22.29 11.70 13.86
C SER A 184 21.27 12.74 13.37
N ARG A 185 21.42 13.94 13.91
CA ARG A 185 20.97 15.24 13.43
C ARG A 185 21.45 15.50 11.97
N GLY A 186 21.10 14.62 11.03
CA GLY A 186 21.56 14.60 9.63
C GLY A 186 20.41 14.59 8.62
N GLY A 187 19.27 15.19 8.99
CA GLY A 187 18.08 15.28 8.13
C GLY A 187 17.17 16.44 8.49
N ARG A 188 17.71 17.56 8.99
CA ARG A 188 16.94 18.81 9.06
C ARG A 188 16.74 19.31 7.62
N ALA A 189 15.48 19.34 7.19
CA ALA A 189 14.98 20.03 6.00
C ALA A 189 15.42 19.49 4.62
N ARG A 190 14.67 18.51 4.11
CA ARG A 190 14.01 18.71 2.81
C ARG A 190 12.51 18.87 3.05
N ARG A 191 12.14 20.06 3.56
CA ARG A 191 10.91 20.68 3.07
C ARG A 191 11.14 20.84 1.57
N HIS A 192 10.67 19.89 0.78
CA HIS A 192 10.27 20.24 -0.58
C HIS A 192 9.28 21.38 -0.39
N LYS A 193 9.69 22.57 -0.83
CA LYS A 193 8.75 23.63 -1.17
C LYS A 193 7.73 22.96 -2.09
N LEU A 194 6.57 22.58 -1.56
CA LEU A 194 5.36 22.71 -2.36
C LEU A 194 5.28 24.21 -2.63
N GLY A 195 5.69 24.56 -3.84
CA GLY A 195 5.53 25.92 -4.34
C GLY A 195 4.10 26.36 -4.07
N HIS A 196 4.00 27.54 -3.49
CA HIS A 196 2.81 28.37 -3.61
C HIS A 196 2.42 28.44 -5.09
N HIS A 197 1.50 27.59 -5.54
CA HIS A 197 0.53 28.01 -6.54
C HIS A 197 -0.78 28.25 -5.80
N ARG A 198 -0.95 29.54 -5.46
CA ARG A 198 -2.19 30.24 -5.15
C ARG A 198 -3.37 29.34 -4.80
N GLN A 199 -3.65 29.28 -3.50
CA GLN A 199 -5.02 29.23 -3.00
C GLN A 199 -5.85 30.25 -3.77
N ASN A 200 -6.76 29.79 -4.62
CA ASN A 200 -7.97 30.56 -4.89
C ASN A 200 -9.04 30.07 -3.92
N ARG A 201 -8.93 30.54 -2.68
CA ARG A 201 -10.05 30.59 -1.76
C ARG A 201 -10.96 31.73 -2.23
N ARG A 202 -12.06 31.41 -2.90
CA ARG A 202 -13.31 32.19 -2.86
C ARG A 202 -14.46 31.20 -2.80
N ALA A 203 -15.05 31.09 -1.60
CA ALA A 203 -16.44 31.47 -1.32
C ALA A 203 -17.41 30.36 -1.76
N VAL A 204 -17.85 29.49 -0.85
CA VAL A 204 -19.10 29.61 -0.07
C VAL A 204 -20.35 29.72 -0.96
N ALA A 205 -21.08 28.61 -1.01
CA ALA A 205 -22.54 28.50 -0.97
C ALA A 205 -22.80 27.04 -0.55
N LEU A 206 -23.03 26.73 0.73
CA LEU A 206 -24.35 26.66 1.36
C LEU A 206 -25.45 26.06 0.47
N LEU A 207 -25.86 24.86 0.90
CA LEU A 207 -27.21 24.28 0.91
C LEU A 207 -27.65 23.34 -0.24
N PRO A 208 -28.61 22.43 0.08
CA PRO A 208 -28.64 21.03 -0.32
C PRO A 208 -29.75 20.73 -1.32
N PHE A 209 -29.70 19.53 -1.92
CA PHE A 209 -30.83 18.62 -2.15
C PHE A 209 -30.28 17.21 -2.32
#